data_AF-A0A409YAG7-F1
#
_entry.id   AF-A0A409YAG7-F1
#
_cell.length_a   1.000
_cell.length_b   1.000
_cell.length_c   1.000
_cell.angle_alpha   90.00
_cell.angle_beta   90.00
_cell.angle_gamma   90.00
#
_symmetry.space_group_name_H-M   'P 1'
#
loop_
_entity.id
_entity.type
_entity.pdbx_description
1 polymer ?
#
loop_
_entity_poly.entity_id
_entity_poly.type
_entity_poly.pdbx_seq_one_letter_code
_entity_poly.pdbx_strand_id
1 'polypeptide(L)'
;MSNQDKLFQLISSCEGSDSDLENLNSLNDLEAGRRLLDWLASQIDSADADQDGEDEKRSEFASTRDLILEEAEVLLLDHAKSSGVPTSEAISEPPRDYRPPSKLLKHALHINDETDLVQHEADTLRQRIVQSKDACKKLNQSIKLLQRASFDVESQMRGSKERLSELSINLDTAIASTLDGAEDILEVLGYPKEVRQQDVDDASGPAVEASSDIASARAALLRIQTELSKVTGGLRRNLEDFASLREQEPDKVQELQGEVHNLQKDLNGLEARQHISKNDERSAIVRELEDICATLEREVALKESGEPSSGDGLGTLLSELESVHHQKSFNGEESLSVAEVVQAAWMLDQEAILTLQEEILDEALSSYESGISPLERLHSSLSGLASSINNAEAALEALGEELSDIHLGGLGGADDEMNRSNLIDTNGDLEEKLKMVLSGSTVRQVGNAPQVLLTADDILAELRDLKARSINLETAERAWTDDLIYSYSKRQVARDMPLHPILKKIYADSPLNTTPPFAYPAGLRELEAQTRTKTEELNRLANSLEDEVRETLAKQSHIRRLTTFIEKCADIRSEG
;
A
#
# COMPACT_ATOMS: atom_id res chain seq x y z
N MET A 1 45.83 41.55 53.50
CA MET A 1 44.81 42.58 53.75
C MET A 1 44.43 42.53 55.22
N SER A 2 44.20 43.66 55.87
CA SER A 2 43.66 43.67 57.23
C SER A 2 42.25 43.06 57.21
N ASN A 3 41.84 42.35 58.27
CA ASN A 3 40.46 41.83 58.41
C ASN A 3 39.41 42.93 58.21
N GLN A 4 39.76 44.17 58.54
CA GLN A 4 38.95 45.37 58.31
C GLN A 4 38.81 45.69 56.83
N ASP A 5 39.90 45.62 56.05
CA ASP A 5 39.86 45.91 54.61
C ASP A 5 38.94 44.94 53.87
N LYS A 6 38.90 43.67 54.31
CA LYS A 6 38.00 42.64 53.78
C LYS A 6 36.52 42.97 54.05
N LEU A 7 36.18 43.37 55.27
CA LEU A 7 34.83 43.78 55.64
C LEU A 7 34.39 45.08 54.94
N PHE A 8 35.33 46.03 54.77
CA PHE A 8 35.07 47.27 54.04
C PHE A 8 34.78 47.01 52.56
N GLN A 9 35.51 46.10 51.94
CA GLN A 9 35.27 45.67 50.56
C GLN A 9 33.90 44.98 50.41
N LEU A 10 33.52 44.14 51.38
CA LEU A 10 32.23 43.44 51.38
C LEU A 10 31.04 44.42 51.50
N ILE A 11 31.11 45.39 52.42
CA ILE A 11 30.04 46.38 52.61
C ILE A 11 29.91 47.31 51.40
N SER A 12 31.04 47.70 50.81
CA SER A 12 31.06 48.47 49.57
C SER A 12 30.46 47.67 48.39
N SER A 13 30.65 46.35 48.36
CA SER A 13 30.08 45.47 47.33
C SER A 13 28.58 45.21 47.50
N CYS A 14 28.04 45.37 48.71
CA CYS A 14 26.61 45.21 49.03
C CYS A 14 25.80 46.52 48.90
N GLU A 15 26.33 47.53 48.20
CA GLU A 15 25.70 48.87 48.06
C GLU A 15 25.43 49.59 49.41
N GLY A 16 26.22 49.28 50.45
CA GLY A 16 26.13 49.96 51.74
C GLY A 16 26.43 51.46 51.62
N SER A 17 25.79 52.29 52.43
CA SER A 17 25.99 53.73 52.38
C SER A 17 27.33 54.11 53.04
N ASP A 18 28.03 55.14 52.51
CA ASP A 18 29.32 55.60 53.08
C ASP A 18 29.21 55.98 54.58
N SER A 19 28.01 56.30 55.04
CA SER A 19 27.68 56.58 56.45
C SER A 19 27.92 55.38 57.39
N ASP A 20 27.82 54.15 56.86
CA ASP A 20 28.00 52.91 57.63
C ASP A 20 29.48 52.59 57.88
N LEU A 21 30.37 53.15 57.05
CA LEU A 21 31.83 53.00 57.16
C LEU A 21 32.41 53.78 58.35
N GLU A 22 31.86 54.96 58.66
CA GLU A 22 32.27 55.75 59.84
C GLU A 22 31.84 55.06 61.16
N ASN A 23 30.67 54.44 61.16
CA ASN A 23 30.15 53.70 62.32
C ASN A 23 30.99 52.44 62.62
N LEU A 24 31.51 51.76 61.59
CA LEU A 24 32.44 50.64 61.75
C LEU A 24 33.76 51.02 62.42
N ASN A 25 34.31 52.18 62.05
CA ASN A 25 35.51 52.70 62.69
C ASN A 25 35.26 52.99 64.18
N SER A 26 34.09 53.51 64.53
CA SER A 26 33.69 53.72 65.93
C SER A 26 33.49 52.42 66.72
N LEU A 27 33.04 51.35 66.06
CA LEU A 27 32.88 50.01 66.65
C LEU A 27 34.24 49.33 66.92
N ASN A 28 35.25 49.63 66.11
CA ASN A 28 36.60 49.10 66.26
C ASN A 28 37.37 49.68 67.47
N ASP A 29 36.97 50.86 67.93
CA ASP A 29 37.49 51.49 69.15
C ASP A 29 37.00 50.78 70.42
N LEU A 30 35.90 50.03 70.33
CA LEU A 30 35.36 49.20 71.41
C LEU A 30 35.92 47.78 71.33
N GLU A 31 36.44 47.24 72.43
CA GLU A 31 37.03 45.88 72.46
C GLU A 31 36.03 44.79 72.04
N ALA A 32 34.77 44.93 72.47
CA ALA A 32 33.70 44.02 72.08
C ALA A 32 33.36 44.12 70.58
N GLY A 33 33.39 45.33 70.02
CA GLY A 33 33.17 45.56 68.59
C GLY A 33 34.31 45.00 67.75
N ARG A 34 35.57 45.15 68.20
CA ARG A 34 36.73 44.54 67.54
C ARG A 34 36.62 43.01 67.46
N ARG A 35 36.24 42.34 68.54
CA ARG A 35 36.04 40.87 68.55
C ARG A 35 34.93 40.43 67.60
N LEU A 36 33.86 41.22 67.48
CA LEU A 36 32.76 40.94 66.56
C LEU A 36 33.18 41.14 65.10
N LEU A 37 33.96 42.18 64.81
CA LEU A 37 34.54 42.40 63.48
C LEU A 37 35.55 41.31 63.11
N ASP A 38 36.40 40.88 64.04
CA ASP A 38 37.33 39.76 63.80
C ASP A 38 36.58 38.44 63.59
N TRP A 39 35.48 38.21 64.32
CA TRP A 39 34.62 37.04 64.09
C TRP A 39 33.96 37.10 62.72
N LEU A 40 33.36 38.23 62.32
CA LEU A 40 32.75 38.38 60.99
C LEU A 40 33.79 38.22 59.87
N ALA A 41 34.98 38.80 60.03
CA ALA A 41 36.06 38.62 59.06
C ALA A 41 36.55 37.17 58.97
N SER A 42 36.48 36.40 60.06
CA SER A 42 36.81 34.98 60.07
C SER A 42 35.78 34.08 59.38
N GLN A 43 34.55 34.57 59.17
CA GLN A 43 33.52 33.85 58.41
C GLN A 43 33.63 34.08 56.89
N ILE A 44 34.45 35.04 56.46
CA ILE A 44 34.72 35.32 55.05
C ILE A 44 35.96 34.52 54.66
N ASP A 45 35.76 33.24 54.34
CA ASP A 45 36.82 32.38 53.81
C ASP A 45 37.22 32.88 52.41
N SER A 46 38.32 33.62 52.34
CA SER A 46 38.97 33.96 51.08
C SER A 46 39.65 32.72 50.53
N ALA A 47 38.91 31.87 49.82
CA ALA A 47 39.49 30.81 49.00
C ALA A 47 40.47 31.43 47.99
N ASP A 48 41.65 30.84 47.86
CA ASP A 48 42.85 31.40 47.23
C ASP A 48 42.58 32.22 45.95
N ALA A 49 43.06 33.47 46.01
CA ALA A 49 42.83 34.59 45.08
C ALA A 49 43.63 34.48 43.78
N ASP A 50 43.44 33.41 43.01
CA ASP A 50 44.03 33.25 41.67
C ASP A 50 43.00 33.40 40.52
N GLN A 51 41.77 33.86 40.78
CA GLN A 51 40.74 34.10 39.75
C GLN A 51 40.31 35.57 39.67
N ASP A 52 40.51 36.18 38.50
CA ASP A 52 40.30 37.60 38.22
C ASP A 52 38.87 38.14 38.58
N GLY A 53 38.83 39.13 39.47
CA GLY A 53 38.05 40.38 39.40
C GLY A 53 36.51 40.38 39.56
N GLU A 54 35.79 39.42 38.99
CA GLU A 54 34.31 39.33 39.11
C GLU A 54 33.83 38.08 39.83
N ASP A 55 34.54 36.96 39.68
CA ASP A 55 34.19 35.71 40.37
C ASP A 55 34.58 35.75 41.85
N GLU A 56 35.62 36.52 42.21
CA GLU A 56 36.02 36.76 43.61
C GLU A 56 34.90 37.48 44.38
N LYS A 57 34.30 38.54 43.81
CA LYS A 57 33.16 39.25 44.42
C LYS A 57 31.92 38.37 44.55
N ARG A 58 31.68 37.47 43.59
CA ARG A 58 30.56 36.51 43.65
C ARG A 58 30.80 35.41 44.68
N SER A 59 32.03 34.98 44.85
CA SER A 59 32.46 34.01 45.86
C SER A 59 32.36 34.59 47.28
N GLU A 60 32.84 35.83 47.47
CA GLU A 60 32.69 36.58 48.72
C GLU A 60 31.20 36.79 49.06
N PHE A 61 30.37 37.14 48.08
CA PHE A 61 28.93 37.29 48.29
C PHE A 61 28.23 35.94 48.59
N ALA A 62 28.67 34.85 47.95
CA ALA A 62 28.11 33.52 48.17
C ALA A 62 28.43 32.97 49.57
N SER A 63 29.63 33.26 50.10
CA SER A 63 30.06 32.85 51.44
C SER A 63 29.38 33.66 52.55
N THR A 64 29.03 34.92 52.30
CA THR A 64 28.23 35.73 53.25
C THR A 64 26.72 35.59 53.08
N ARG A 65 26.24 34.86 52.07
CA ARG A 65 24.81 34.80 51.72
C ARG A 65 23.93 34.21 52.81
N ASP A 66 24.45 33.27 53.60
CA ASP A 66 23.69 32.66 54.70
C ASP A 66 23.72 33.51 55.99
N LEU A 67 24.49 34.60 56.00
CA LEU A 67 24.64 35.55 57.13
C LEU A 67 23.88 36.87 56.91
N ILE A 68 23.61 37.24 55.65
CA ILE A 68 22.97 38.51 55.28
C ILE A 68 21.46 38.31 55.17
N LEU A 69 20.70 39.11 55.91
CA LEU A 69 19.24 39.18 55.80
C LEU A 69 18.84 39.86 54.49
N GLU A 70 17.89 39.27 53.76
CA GLU A 70 17.35 39.87 52.55
C GLU A 70 16.47 41.08 52.86
N GLU A 71 16.34 42.03 51.95
CA GLU A 71 15.54 43.26 52.14
C GLU A 71 14.11 42.97 52.63
N ALA A 72 13.48 41.91 52.11
CA ALA A 72 12.16 41.46 52.53
C ALA A 72 12.14 40.90 53.98
N GLU A 73 13.23 40.27 54.42
CA GLU A 73 13.38 39.78 55.79
C GLU A 73 13.63 40.94 56.77
N VAL A 74 14.37 41.97 56.34
CA VAL A 74 14.57 43.21 57.11
C VAL A 74 13.25 43.94 57.32
N LEU A 75 12.41 44.05 56.28
CA LEU A 75 11.07 44.63 56.40
C LEU A 75 10.17 43.84 57.37
N LEU A 76 10.25 42.49 57.34
CA LEU A 76 9.53 41.63 58.28
C LEU A 76 10.03 41.81 59.72
N LEU A 77 11.34 41.94 59.91
CA LEU A 77 11.96 42.21 61.21
C LEU A 77 11.55 43.58 61.76
N ASP A 78 11.53 44.61 60.92
CA ASP A 78 11.10 45.96 61.33
C ASP A 78 9.60 46.00 61.65
N HIS A 79 8.77 45.25 60.90
CA HIS A 79 7.37 45.05 61.25
C HIS A 79 7.20 44.31 62.58
N ALA A 80 7.98 43.26 62.85
CA ALA A 80 7.98 42.55 64.13
C ALA A 80 8.40 43.46 65.31
N LYS A 81 9.43 44.30 65.13
CA LYS A 81 9.86 45.30 66.14
C LYS A 81 8.79 46.34 66.41
N SER A 82 8.10 46.82 65.36
CA SER A 82 7.01 47.79 65.50
C SER A 82 5.74 47.20 66.14
N SER A 83 5.55 45.88 66.07
CA SER A 83 4.39 45.16 66.60
C SER A 83 4.47 44.88 68.12
N GLY A 84 5.57 45.23 68.79
CA GLY A 84 5.69 45.16 70.24
C GLY A 84 5.68 43.74 70.83
N VAL A 85 6.05 42.73 70.03
CA VAL A 85 6.22 41.35 70.52
C VAL A 85 7.49 41.32 71.39
N PRO A 86 7.42 40.87 72.66
CA PRO A 86 8.58 40.81 73.52
C PRO A 86 9.59 39.80 72.98
N THR A 87 10.71 40.29 72.46
CA THR A 87 11.89 39.49 72.10
C THR A 87 12.47 38.88 73.38
N SER A 88 12.11 37.62 73.64
CA SER A 88 12.80 36.80 74.64
C SER A 88 14.23 36.57 74.18
N GLU A 89 15.22 36.99 74.96
CA GLU A 89 16.68 36.89 74.71
C GLU A 89 17.22 35.43 74.67
N ALA A 90 16.36 34.44 74.46
CA ALA A 90 16.79 33.08 74.22
C ALA A 90 17.19 32.98 72.75
N ILE A 91 18.44 32.57 72.50
CA ILE A 91 19.02 32.29 71.17
C ILE A 91 18.08 31.31 70.46
N SER A 92 17.14 31.85 69.68
CA SER A 92 16.24 31.04 68.88
C SER A 92 16.94 30.83 67.56
N GLU A 93 17.55 29.65 67.41
CA GLU A 93 18.00 29.18 66.11
C GLU A 93 16.86 29.34 65.09
N PRO A 94 17.14 29.81 63.87
CA PRO A 94 16.13 29.86 62.83
C PRO A 94 15.55 28.45 62.66
N PRO A 95 14.22 28.32 62.43
CA PRO A 95 13.62 27.02 62.16
C PRO A 95 14.42 26.29 61.07
N ARG A 96 14.73 25.00 61.26
CA ARG A 96 15.53 24.21 60.29
C ARG A 96 14.95 24.19 58.87
N ASP A 97 13.67 24.52 58.74
CA ASP A 97 12.93 24.59 57.48
C ASP A 97 12.87 26.01 56.86
N TYR A 98 13.53 26.99 57.48
CA TYR A 98 13.55 28.35 56.96
C TYR A 98 14.26 28.41 55.62
N ARG A 99 13.57 28.94 54.61
CA ARG A 99 14.14 29.27 53.31
C ARG A 99 14.03 30.76 53.09
N PRO A 100 15.11 31.44 52.69
CA PRO A 100 15.07 32.87 52.43
C PRO A 100 14.10 33.19 51.29
N PRO A 101 13.44 34.37 51.31
CA PRO A 101 12.45 34.79 50.32
C PRO A 101 12.92 34.67 48.87
N SER A 102 14.19 34.94 48.55
CA SER A 102 14.72 34.78 47.19
C SER A 102 14.73 33.32 46.74
N LYS A 103 15.06 32.38 47.63
CA LYS A 103 15.01 30.94 47.32
C LYS A 103 13.55 30.47 47.18
N LEU A 104 12.64 30.98 48.00
CA LEU A 104 11.21 30.70 47.87
C LEU A 104 10.62 31.25 46.57
N LEU A 105 10.97 32.49 46.19
CA LEU A 105 10.53 33.11 44.94
C LEU A 105 11.08 32.34 43.73
N LYS A 106 12.36 31.99 43.72
CA LYS A 106 12.96 31.15 42.66
C LYS A 106 12.29 29.79 42.57
N HIS A 107 12.00 29.17 43.71
CA HIS A 107 11.28 27.90 43.75
C HIS A 107 9.84 28.04 43.22
N ALA A 108 9.14 29.13 43.56
CA ALA A 108 7.81 29.41 43.03
C ALA A 108 7.83 29.65 41.51
N LEU A 109 8.83 30.39 41.01
CA LEU A 109 9.04 30.58 39.58
C LEU A 109 9.33 29.25 38.88
N HIS A 110 10.22 28.42 39.44
CA HIS A 110 10.51 27.09 38.91
C HIS A 110 9.25 26.21 38.87
N ILE A 111 8.44 26.21 39.93
CA ILE A 111 7.15 25.49 39.93
C ILE A 111 6.25 26.04 38.83
N ASN A 112 6.18 27.36 38.65
CA ASN A 112 5.35 27.94 37.60
C ASN A 112 5.81 27.53 36.20
N ASP A 113 7.12 27.59 35.94
CA ASP A 113 7.72 27.15 34.68
C ASP A 113 7.47 25.65 34.42
N GLU A 114 7.59 24.82 35.46
CA GLU A 114 7.28 23.39 35.40
C GLU A 114 5.80 23.15 35.11
N THR A 115 4.89 23.90 35.75
CA THR A 115 3.46 23.80 35.47
C THR A 115 3.10 24.24 34.05
N ASP A 116 3.76 25.28 33.52
CA ASP A 116 3.56 25.73 32.14
C ASP A 116 4.07 24.68 31.15
N LEU A 117 5.20 24.03 31.43
CA LEU A 117 5.74 22.95 30.62
C LEU A 117 4.82 21.72 30.62
N VAL A 118 4.34 21.30 31.79
CA VAL A 118 3.38 20.18 31.93
C VAL A 118 2.06 20.51 31.23
N GLN A 119 1.59 21.75 31.32
CA GLN A 119 0.39 22.20 30.63
C GLN A 119 0.57 22.17 29.11
N HIS A 120 1.73 22.61 28.61
CA HIS A 120 2.05 22.50 27.19
C HIS A 120 2.09 21.05 26.72
N GLU A 121 2.74 20.15 27.48
CA GLU A 121 2.78 18.73 27.17
C GLU A 121 1.37 18.13 27.13
N ALA A 122 0.52 18.43 28.12
CA ALA A 122 -0.87 17.98 28.17
C ALA A 122 -1.66 18.44 26.93
N ASP A 123 -1.43 19.67 26.45
CA ASP A 123 -2.10 20.18 25.25
C ASP A 123 -1.57 19.52 23.97
N THR A 124 -0.28 19.20 23.88
CA THR A 124 0.24 18.38 22.76
C THR A 124 -0.35 16.97 22.74
N LEU A 125 -0.50 16.33 23.90
CA LEU A 125 -1.13 15.02 24.03
C LEU A 125 -2.61 15.07 23.62
N ARG A 126 -3.35 16.11 24.03
CA ARG A 126 -4.74 16.33 23.58
C ARG A 126 -4.82 16.47 22.06
N GLN A 127 -3.93 17.24 21.44
CA GLN A 127 -3.88 17.37 19.98
C GLN A 127 -3.60 16.03 19.30
N ARG A 128 -2.65 15.24 19.81
CA ARG A 128 -2.33 13.90 19.28
C ARG A 128 -3.52 12.93 19.41
N ILE A 129 -4.25 12.98 20.51
CA ILE A 129 -5.48 12.18 20.70
C ILE A 129 -6.56 12.58 19.68
N VAL A 130 -6.75 13.87 19.43
CA VAL A 130 -7.71 14.35 18.42
C VAL A 130 -7.31 13.88 17.02
N GLN A 131 -6.02 14.01 16.66
CA GLN A 131 -5.50 13.55 15.38
C GLN A 131 -5.67 12.03 15.21
N SER A 132 -5.35 11.24 16.25
CA SER A 132 -5.55 9.79 16.24
C SER A 132 -7.03 9.42 16.08
N LYS A 133 -7.93 10.11 16.79
CA LYS A 133 -9.38 9.91 16.67
C LYS A 133 -9.87 10.19 15.24
N ASP A 134 -9.37 11.24 14.60
CA ASP A 134 -9.75 11.56 13.21
C ASP A 134 -9.14 10.58 12.20
N ALA A 135 -7.92 10.10 12.43
CA ALA A 135 -7.35 8.99 11.66
C ALA A 135 -8.18 7.71 11.78
N CYS A 136 -8.61 7.33 13.00
CA CYS A 136 -9.50 6.20 13.22
C CYS A 136 -10.85 6.36 12.52
N LYS A 137 -11.43 7.58 12.49
CA LYS A 137 -12.67 7.84 11.74
C LYS A 137 -12.46 7.65 10.23
N LYS A 138 -11.37 8.16 9.67
CA LYS A 138 -11.03 7.99 8.24
C LYS A 138 -10.81 6.52 7.90
N LEU A 139 -10.10 5.78 8.76
CA LEU A 139 -9.88 4.35 8.60
C LEU A 139 -11.21 3.58 8.63
N ASN A 140 -12.10 3.87 9.58
CA ASN A 140 -13.43 3.27 9.64
C ASN A 140 -14.30 3.60 8.41
N GLN A 141 -14.17 4.80 7.84
CA GLN A 141 -14.84 5.15 6.58
C GLN A 141 -14.27 4.34 5.41
N SER A 142 -12.95 4.18 5.34
CA SER A 142 -12.28 3.35 4.33
C SER A 142 -12.71 1.89 4.41
N ILE A 143 -12.75 1.31 5.62
CA ILE A 143 -13.25 -0.06 5.85
C ILE A 143 -14.69 -0.20 5.33
N LYS A 144 -15.58 0.76 5.64
CA LYS A 144 -16.97 0.73 5.15
C LYS A 144 -17.06 0.82 3.63
N LEU A 145 -16.19 1.60 2.98
CA LEU A 145 -16.12 1.68 1.52
C LEU A 145 -15.61 0.37 0.91
N LEU A 146 -14.57 -0.23 1.48
CA LEU A 146 -14.04 -1.52 1.05
C LEU A 146 -15.06 -2.65 1.23
N GLN A 147 -15.81 -2.66 2.34
CA GLN A 147 -16.90 -3.62 2.57
C GLN A 147 -18.01 -3.50 1.52
N ARG A 148 -18.39 -2.26 1.14
CA ARG A 148 -19.37 -2.03 0.06
C ARG A 148 -18.82 -2.49 -1.28
N ALA A 149 -17.58 -2.15 -1.61
CA ALA A 149 -16.95 -2.57 -2.85
C ALA A 149 -16.83 -4.11 -2.93
N SER A 150 -16.49 -4.79 -1.83
CA SER A 150 -16.46 -6.25 -1.75
C SER A 150 -17.84 -6.85 -1.99
N PHE A 151 -18.88 -6.29 -1.36
CA PHE A 151 -20.26 -6.72 -1.57
C PHE A 151 -20.72 -6.53 -3.03
N ASP A 152 -20.39 -5.39 -3.63
CA ASP A 152 -20.71 -5.11 -5.04
C ASP A 152 -20.01 -6.10 -5.98
N VAL A 153 -18.73 -6.42 -5.73
CA VAL A 153 -17.97 -7.41 -6.50
C VAL A 153 -18.55 -8.82 -6.31
N GLU A 154 -18.90 -9.22 -5.10
CA GLU A 154 -19.57 -10.50 -4.84
C GLU A 154 -20.92 -10.61 -5.55
N SER A 155 -21.69 -9.52 -5.56
CA SER A 155 -22.97 -9.45 -6.28
C SER A 155 -22.76 -9.56 -7.80
N GLN A 156 -21.75 -8.88 -8.35
CA GLN A 156 -21.40 -9.00 -9.77
C GLN A 156 -20.93 -10.41 -10.13
N MET A 157 -20.09 -11.02 -9.28
CA MET A 157 -19.59 -12.38 -9.45
C MET A 157 -20.73 -13.40 -9.37
N ARG A 158 -21.73 -13.18 -8.51
CA ARG A 158 -22.93 -14.01 -8.47
C ARG A 158 -23.73 -13.88 -9.76
N GLY A 159 -23.97 -12.66 -10.23
CA GLY A 159 -24.65 -12.43 -11.51
C GLY A 159 -23.90 -13.00 -12.71
N SER A 160 -22.57 -12.95 -12.74
CA SER A 160 -21.78 -13.57 -13.80
C SER A 160 -21.81 -15.10 -13.74
N LYS A 161 -21.82 -15.70 -12.54
CA LYS A 161 -22.00 -17.15 -12.35
C LYS A 161 -23.38 -17.61 -12.81
N GLU A 162 -24.43 -16.88 -12.49
CA GLU A 162 -25.79 -17.15 -12.96
C GLU A 162 -25.85 -17.10 -14.50
N ARG A 163 -25.29 -16.04 -15.12
CA ARG A 163 -25.20 -15.94 -16.58
C ARG A 163 -24.39 -17.07 -17.22
N LEU A 164 -23.26 -17.45 -16.63
CA LEU A 164 -22.46 -18.58 -17.13
C LEU A 164 -23.22 -19.90 -17.02
N SER A 165 -23.99 -20.09 -15.94
CA SER A 165 -24.85 -21.26 -15.77
C SER A 165 -25.96 -21.29 -16.83
N GLU A 166 -26.62 -20.15 -17.10
CA GLU A 166 -27.63 -20.04 -18.16
C GLU A 166 -27.03 -20.31 -19.54
N LEU A 167 -25.85 -19.76 -19.83
CA LEU A 167 -25.17 -19.94 -21.11
C LEU A 167 -24.70 -21.39 -21.31
N SER A 168 -24.26 -22.06 -20.23
CA SER A 168 -23.97 -23.51 -20.23
C SER A 168 -25.22 -24.32 -20.54
N ILE A 169 -26.35 -24.04 -19.89
CA ILE A 169 -27.62 -24.74 -20.15
C ILE A 169 -28.07 -24.51 -21.60
N ASN A 170 -27.97 -23.28 -22.10
CA ASN A 170 -28.31 -22.95 -23.48
C ASN A 170 -27.40 -23.67 -24.47
N LEU A 171 -26.10 -23.75 -24.19
CA LEU A 171 -25.14 -24.49 -25.00
C LEU A 171 -25.48 -25.99 -25.02
N ASP A 172 -25.71 -26.60 -23.85
CA ASP A 172 -26.06 -28.02 -23.74
C ASP A 172 -27.37 -28.32 -24.49
N THR A 173 -28.36 -27.41 -24.40
CA THR A 173 -29.63 -27.53 -25.12
C THR A 173 -29.43 -27.37 -26.63
N ALA A 174 -28.61 -26.42 -27.07
CA ALA A 174 -28.28 -26.24 -28.47
C ALA A 174 -27.55 -27.46 -29.02
N ILE A 175 -26.54 -27.97 -28.31
CA ILE A 175 -25.82 -29.21 -28.66
C ILE A 175 -26.80 -30.36 -28.79
N ALA A 176 -27.67 -30.59 -27.79
CA ALA A 176 -28.69 -31.64 -27.86
C ALA A 176 -29.59 -31.49 -29.09
N SER A 177 -30.09 -30.27 -29.37
CA SER A 177 -30.95 -30.02 -30.53
C SER A 177 -30.23 -30.20 -31.87
N THR A 178 -28.95 -29.83 -31.97
CA THR A 178 -28.14 -30.06 -33.18
C THR A 178 -27.84 -31.54 -33.36
N LEU A 179 -27.70 -32.29 -32.27
CA LEU A 179 -27.44 -33.73 -32.29
C LEU A 179 -28.71 -34.49 -32.70
N ASP A 180 -29.87 -34.11 -32.17
CA ASP A 180 -31.18 -34.62 -32.59
C ASP A 180 -31.44 -34.28 -34.08
N GLY A 181 -31.17 -33.05 -34.51
CA GLY A 181 -31.31 -32.66 -35.91
C GLY A 181 -30.35 -33.40 -36.85
N ALA A 182 -29.11 -33.66 -36.41
CA ALA A 182 -28.16 -34.46 -37.16
C ALA A 182 -28.58 -35.95 -37.22
N GLU A 183 -29.14 -36.50 -36.13
CA GLU A 183 -29.73 -37.85 -36.14
C GLU A 183 -30.90 -37.94 -37.12
N ASP A 184 -31.81 -36.95 -37.14
CA ASP A 184 -32.94 -36.90 -38.07
C ASP A 184 -32.47 -36.82 -39.53
N ILE A 185 -31.43 -36.01 -39.82
CA ILE A 185 -30.83 -35.93 -41.16
C ILE A 185 -30.21 -37.28 -41.57
N LEU A 186 -29.50 -37.95 -40.66
CA LEU A 186 -28.92 -39.26 -40.91
C LEU A 186 -30.02 -40.33 -41.18
N GLU A 187 -31.12 -40.27 -40.45
CA GLU A 187 -32.28 -41.15 -40.65
C GLU A 187 -32.94 -40.91 -42.02
N VAL A 188 -33.12 -39.64 -42.42
CA VAL A 188 -33.65 -39.25 -43.75
C VAL A 188 -32.73 -39.66 -44.89
N LEU A 189 -31.41 -39.61 -44.70
CA LEU A 189 -30.41 -40.06 -45.67
C LEU A 189 -30.29 -41.60 -45.76
N GLY A 190 -31.13 -42.35 -45.02
CA GLY A 190 -31.21 -43.80 -45.11
C GLY A 190 -30.16 -44.54 -44.27
N TYR A 191 -29.57 -43.89 -43.26
CA TYR A 191 -28.76 -44.55 -42.24
C TYR A 191 -29.66 -44.95 -41.07
N PRO A 192 -30.10 -46.22 -40.98
CA PRO A 192 -30.94 -46.66 -39.87
C PRO A 192 -30.17 -46.56 -38.55
N LYS A 193 -30.89 -46.17 -37.48
CA LYS A 193 -30.43 -45.97 -36.10
C LYS A 193 -29.76 -47.20 -35.45
N GLU A 194 -29.76 -48.35 -36.14
CA GLU A 194 -29.24 -49.63 -35.69
C GLU A 194 -28.33 -50.28 -36.74
N VAL A 195 -27.06 -49.86 -36.81
CA VAL A 195 -25.98 -50.75 -37.25
C VAL A 195 -25.26 -51.26 -36.01
N ARG A 196 -25.94 -52.14 -35.27
CA ARG A 196 -25.29 -53.06 -34.34
C ARG A 196 -24.54 -54.10 -35.16
N GLN A 197 -23.24 -53.87 -35.35
CA GLN A 197 -22.16 -54.86 -35.33
C GLN A 197 -22.23 -56.17 -36.15
N GLN A 198 -23.16 -56.40 -37.06
CA GLN A 198 -23.11 -57.61 -37.89
C GLN A 198 -23.26 -57.31 -39.39
N ASP A 199 -22.20 -57.70 -40.09
CA ASP A 199 -22.08 -57.97 -41.52
C ASP A 199 -22.11 -56.77 -42.48
N VAL A 200 -20.93 -56.18 -42.72
CA VAL A 200 -20.60 -55.57 -44.02
C VAL A 200 -19.13 -55.88 -44.37
N ASP A 201 -18.85 -57.13 -44.72
CA ASP A 201 -17.96 -57.38 -45.85
C ASP A 201 -18.81 -57.10 -47.12
N ASP A 202 -18.24 -56.42 -48.11
CA ASP A 202 -18.87 -56.05 -49.40
C ASP A 202 -19.86 -54.87 -49.43
N ALA A 203 -19.37 -53.66 -49.16
CA ALA A 203 -19.88 -52.46 -49.84
C ALA A 203 -18.77 -51.40 -50.01
N SER A 204 -17.99 -51.53 -51.08
CA SER A 204 -17.03 -50.51 -51.52
C SER A 204 -17.79 -49.35 -52.18
N GLY A 205 -18.20 -48.36 -51.38
CA GLY A 205 -18.81 -47.12 -51.86
C GLY A 205 -18.18 -45.89 -51.18
N PRO A 206 -18.24 -44.71 -51.82
CA PRO A 206 -17.62 -43.45 -51.32
C PRO A 206 -18.19 -42.94 -49.99
N ALA A 207 -19.25 -43.57 -49.45
CA ALA A 207 -19.82 -43.26 -48.15
C ALA A 207 -18.96 -43.72 -46.94
N VAL A 208 -18.01 -44.65 -47.15
CA VAL A 208 -17.14 -45.17 -46.08
C VAL A 208 -16.06 -44.15 -45.68
N GLU A 209 -15.62 -43.28 -46.60
CA GLU A 209 -14.62 -42.24 -46.33
C GLU A 209 -15.21 -41.08 -45.50
N ALA A 210 -16.44 -40.63 -45.80
CA ALA A 210 -17.13 -39.62 -44.99
C ALA A 210 -17.50 -40.12 -43.57
N SER A 211 -17.85 -41.41 -43.44
CA SER A 211 -18.08 -42.09 -42.16
C SER A 211 -16.82 -42.15 -41.28
N SER A 212 -15.66 -42.41 -41.90
CA SER A 212 -14.35 -42.38 -41.24
C SER A 212 -14.02 -40.99 -40.68
N ASP A 213 -14.28 -39.93 -41.44
CA ASP A 213 -13.96 -38.55 -41.03
C ASP A 213 -14.87 -38.05 -39.89
N ILE A 214 -16.16 -38.41 -39.90
CA ILE A 214 -17.09 -38.08 -38.80
C ILE A 214 -16.75 -38.88 -37.53
N ALA A 215 -16.41 -40.16 -37.67
CA ALA A 215 -15.95 -40.98 -36.55
C ALA A 215 -14.63 -40.45 -35.96
N SER A 216 -13.73 -39.97 -36.81
CA SER A 216 -12.47 -39.31 -36.43
C SER A 216 -12.72 -38.00 -35.68
N ALA A 217 -13.64 -37.15 -36.17
CA ALA A 217 -14.03 -35.91 -35.52
C ALA A 217 -14.67 -36.15 -34.13
N ARG A 218 -15.54 -37.17 -34.02
CA ARG A 218 -16.13 -37.59 -32.75
C ARG A 218 -15.08 -38.09 -31.76
N ALA A 219 -14.10 -38.86 -32.23
CA ALA A 219 -12.98 -39.31 -31.40
C ALA A 219 -12.09 -38.14 -30.94
N ALA A 220 -11.88 -37.14 -31.80
CA ALA A 220 -11.15 -35.91 -31.46
C ALA A 220 -11.88 -35.09 -30.38
N LEU A 221 -13.19 -34.93 -30.48
CA LEU A 221 -14.01 -34.24 -29.47
C LEU A 221 -14.00 -34.95 -28.12
N LEU A 222 -14.14 -36.29 -28.10
CA LEU A 222 -14.03 -37.08 -26.87
C LEU A 222 -12.64 -36.98 -26.24
N ARG A 223 -11.58 -36.90 -27.06
CA ARG A 223 -10.22 -36.68 -26.58
C ARG A 223 -10.04 -35.28 -25.98
N ILE A 224 -10.63 -34.25 -26.59
CA ILE A 224 -10.61 -32.89 -26.04
C ILE A 224 -11.39 -32.83 -24.72
N GLN A 225 -12.55 -33.48 -24.64
CA GLN A 225 -13.35 -33.55 -23.42
C GLN A 225 -12.61 -34.26 -22.27
N THR A 226 -11.92 -35.36 -22.57
CA THR A 226 -11.11 -36.08 -21.56
C THR A 226 -9.91 -35.28 -21.11
N GLU A 227 -9.21 -34.57 -22.01
CA GLU A 227 -8.15 -33.63 -21.61
C GLU A 227 -8.70 -32.47 -20.76
N LEU A 228 -9.87 -31.92 -21.10
CA LEU A 228 -10.48 -30.82 -20.38
C LEU A 228 -10.89 -31.22 -18.95
N SER A 229 -11.48 -32.41 -18.78
CA SER A 229 -11.79 -32.99 -17.46
C SER A 229 -10.53 -33.27 -16.62
N LYS A 230 -9.42 -33.64 -17.27
CA LYS A 230 -8.13 -33.87 -16.59
C LYS A 230 -7.49 -32.57 -16.13
N VAL A 231 -7.50 -31.53 -16.97
CA VAL A 231 -6.99 -30.19 -16.65
C VAL A 231 -7.82 -29.52 -15.57
N THR A 232 -9.16 -29.56 -15.68
CA THR A 232 -10.06 -29.03 -14.62
C THR A 232 -9.93 -29.80 -13.31
N GLY A 233 -9.77 -31.12 -13.35
CA GLY A 233 -9.47 -31.92 -12.17
C GLY A 233 -8.12 -31.59 -11.53
N GLY A 234 -7.10 -31.26 -12.34
CA GLY A 234 -5.79 -30.79 -11.86
C GLY A 234 -5.87 -29.41 -11.20
N LEU A 235 -6.49 -28.44 -11.87
CA LEU A 235 -6.73 -27.10 -11.34
C LEU A 235 -7.53 -27.11 -10.03
N ARG A 236 -8.51 -28.01 -9.92
CA ARG A 236 -9.31 -28.17 -8.70
C ARG A 236 -8.47 -28.68 -7.53
N ARG A 237 -7.60 -29.67 -7.75
CA ARG A 237 -6.68 -30.15 -6.71
C ARG A 237 -5.70 -29.07 -6.29
N ASN A 238 -5.10 -28.36 -7.24
CA ASN A 238 -4.19 -27.26 -6.94
C ASN A 238 -4.89 -26.17 -6.10
N LEU A 239 -6.16 -25.84 -6.41
CA LEU A 239 -6.96 -24.91 -5.60
C LEU A 239 -7.27 -25.43 -4.19
N GLU A 240 -7.51 -26.73 -4.03
CA GLU A 240 -7.68 -27.37 -2.72
C GLU A 240 -6.36 -27.35 -1.92
N ASP A 241 -5.23 -27.59 -2.58
CA ASP A 241 -3.89 -27.52 -1.98
C ASP A 241 -3.57 -26.07 -1.55
N PHE A 242 -3.86 -25.05 -2.36
CA PHE A 242 -3.72 -23.64 -1.97
C PHE A 242 -4.65 -23.24 -0.81
N ALA A 243 -5.88 -23.75 -0.79
CA ALA A 243 -6.79 -23.49 0.32
C ALA A 243 -6.26 -24.08 1.63
N SER A 244 -5.66 -25.27 1.58
CA SER A 244 -5.05 -25.91 2.75
C SER A 244 -3.78 -25.22 3.23
N LEU A 245 -2.95 -24.69 2.32
CA LEU A 245 -1.78 -23.86 2.66
C LEU A 245 -2.19 -22.53 3.30
N ARG A 246 -3.26 -21.91 2.80
CA ARG A 246 -3.83 -20.67 3.37
C ARG A 246 -4.44 -20.89 4.76
N GLU A 247 -4.97 -22.08 5.04
CA GLU A 247 -5.44 -22.44 6.39
C GLU A 247 -4.29 -22.67 7.38
N GLN A 248 -3.06 -22.96 6.94
CA GLN A 248 -1.88 -23.09 7.81
C GLN A 248 -1.16 -21.77 8.11
N GLU A 249 -1.39 -20.73 7.29
CA GLU A 249 -0.88 -19.38 7.52
C GLU A 249 -1.31 -18.76 8.88
N PRO A 250 -2.59 -18.83 9.33
CA PRO A 250 -2.99 -18.31 10.62
C PRO A 250 -2.32 -19.03 11.80
N ASP A 251 -2.04 -20.33 11.70
CA ASP A 251 -1.38 -21.10 12.77
C ASP A 251 0.08 -20.64 12.95
N LYS A 252 0.82 -20.42 11.86
CA LYS A 252 2.18 -19.84 11.91
C LYS A 252 2.16 -18.41 12.45
N VAL A 253 1.19 -17.59 12.06
CA VAL A 253 1.02 -16.24 12.61
C VAL A 253 0.68 -16.30 14.11
N GLN A 254 -0.06 -17.30 14.56
CA GLN A 254 -0.38 -17.50 15.97
C GLN A 254 0.84 -17.96 16.79
N GLU A 255 1.67 -18.85 16.25
CA GLU A 255 2.95 -19.24 16.86
C GLU A 255 3.88 -18.04 17.01
N LEU A 256 4.04 -17.23 15.96
CA LEU A 256 4.82 -15.99 15.99
C LEU A 256 4.28 -14.98 17.00
N GLN A 257 2.96 -14.83 17.10
CA GLN A 257 2.34 -13.98 18.13
C GLN A 257 2.61 -14.51 19.55
N GLY A 258 2.60 -15.83 19.73
CA GLY A 258 2.96 -16.48 20.99
C GLY A 258 4.42 -16.24 21.37
N GLU A 259 5.32 -16.30 20.38
CA GLU A 259 6.75 -16.04 20.57
C GLU A 259 7.04 -14.57 20.89
N VAL A 260 6.40 -13.63 20.18
CA VAL A 260 6.44 -12.19 20.52
C VAL A 260 5.93 -11.94 21.93
N HIS A 261 4.86 -12.60 22.36
CA HIS A 261 4.34 -12.46 23.72
C HIS A 261 5.32 -13.00 24.76
N ASN A 262 5.98 -14.13 24.49
CA ASN A 262 6.99 -14.71 25.36
C ASN A 262 8.23 -13.81 25.45
N LEU A 263 8.73 -13.28 24.33
CA LEU A 263 9.85 -12.33 24.30
C LEU A 263 9.51 -11.05 25.05
N GLN A 264 8.30 -10.52 24.91
CA GLN A 264 7.87 -9.32 25.64
C GLN A 264 7.76 -9.59 27.14
N LYS A 265 7.33 -10.78 27.54
CA LYS A 265 7.29 -11.21 28.93
C LYS A 265 8.71 -11.33 29.52
N ASP A 266 9.64 -11.89 28.77
CA ASP A 266 11.03 -12.03 29.19
C ASP A 266 11.76 -10.67 29.25
N LEU A 267 11.45 -9.76 28.32
CA LEU A 267 11.92 -8.37 28.33
C LEU A 267 11.45 -7.63 29.59
N ASN A 268 10.14 -7.70 29.89
CA ASN A 268 9.59 -7.10 31.11
C ASN A 268 10.19 -7.72 32.37
N GLY A 269 10.50 -9.03 32.33
CA GLY A 269 11.20 -9.73 33.41
C GLY A 269 12.64 -9.25 33.60
N LEU A 270 13.35 -8.95 32.51
CA LEU A 270 14.69 -8.38 32.54
C LEU A 270 14.68 -6.93 33.03
N GLU A 271 13.73 -6.10 32.60
CA GLU A 271 13.55 -4.74 33.11
C GLU A 271 13.27 -4.75 34.62
N ALA A 272 12.38 -5.64 35.08
CA ALA A 272 12.11 -5.82 36.51
C ALA A 272 13.37 -6.24 37.28
N ARG A 273 14.20 -7.14 36.73
CA ARG A 273 15.48 -7.55 37.33
C ARG A 273 16.52 -6.43 37.32
N GLN A 274 16.56 -5.62 36.26
CA GLN A 274 17.47 -4.48 36.16
C GLN A 274 17.09 -3.37 37.17
N HIS A 275 15.80 -3.16 37.41
CA HIS A 275 15.33 -2.26 38.46
C HIS A 275 15.68 -2.76 39.87
N ILE A 276 15.63 -4.08 40.10
CA ILE A 276 16.08 -4.69 41.36
C ILE A 276 17.60 -4.54 41.50
N SER A 277 18.37 -4.79 40.44
CA SER A 277 19.85 -4.65 40.43
C SER A 277 20.31 -3.22 40.68
N LYS A 278 19.63 -2.20 40.12
CA LYS A 278 19.96 -0.78 40.37
C LYS A 278 19.69 -0.37 41.82
N ASN A 279 18.68 -0.97 42.46
CA ASN A 279 18.44 -0.77 43.89
C ASN A 279 19.49 -1.49 44.75
N ASP A 280 19.97 -2.65 44.31
CA ASP A 280 21.02 -3.40 45.00
C ASP A 280 22.38 -2.69 44.88
N GLU A 281 22.72 -2.14 43.72
CA GLU A 281 23.90 -1.28 43.50
C GLU A 281 23.84 -0.01 44.34
N ARG A 282 22.68 0.66 44.42
CA ARG A 282 22.49 1.79 45.34
C ARG A 282 22.67 1.37 46.80
N SER A 283 22.20 0.19 47.19
CA SER A 283 22.38 -0.32 48.56
C SER A 283 23.84 -0.69 48.86
N ALA A 284 24.59 -1.16 47.85
CA ALA A 284 26.01 -1.48 47.96
C ALA A 284 26.85 -0.20 48.04
N ILE A 285 26.54 0.81 47.21
CA ILE A 285 27.19 2.13 47.26
C ILE A 285 26.92 2.81 48.61
N VAL A 286 25.69 2.74 49.14
CA VAL A 286 25.37 3.28 50.47
C VAL A 286 26.16 2.55 51.56
N ARG A 287 26.29 1.22 51.49
CA ARG A 287 27.11 0.44 52.43
C ARG A 287 28.60 0.77 52.35
N GLU A 288 29.15 0.95 51.14
CA GLU A 288 30.54 1.37 50.95
C GLU A 288 30.75 2.80 51.47
N LEU A 289 29.80 3.72 51.24
CA LEU A 289 29.85 5.06 51.82
C LEU A 289 29.81 5.05 53.34
N GLU A 290 28.95 4.21 53.93
CA GLU A 290 28.88 4.02 55.39
C GLU A 290 30.20 3.45 55.95
N ASP A 291 30.86 2.53 55.25
CA ASP A 291 32.14 1.95 55.67
C ASP A 291 33.31 2.95 55.51
N ILE A 292 33.28 3.77 54.45
CA ILE A 292 34.22 4.90 54.27
C ILE A 292 34.01 5.96 55.37
N CYS A 293 32.77 6.30 55.70
CA CYS A 293 32.47 7.21 56.81
C CYS A 293 32.94 6.63 58.14
N ALA A 294 32.69 5.34 58.41
CA ALA A 294 33.12 4.69 59.64
C ALA A 294 34.65 4.57 59.77
N THR A 295 35.37 4.41 58.67
CA THR A 295 36.85 4.42 58.66
C THR A 295 37.41 5.82 58.87
N LEU A 296 36.80 6.84 58.26
CA LEU A 296 37.16 8.25 58.49
C LEU A 296 36.90 8.69 59.94
N GLU A 297 35.74 8.35 60.51
CA GLU A 297 35.41 8.66 61.91
C GLU A 297 36.41 8.02 62.89
N ARG A 298 36.86 6.79 62.58
CA ARG A 298 37.86 6.07 63.40
C ARG A 298 39.24 6.73 63.34
N GLU A 299 39.67 7.18 62.17
CA GLU A 299 40.93 7.92 61.99
C GLU A 299 40.89 9.30 62.65
N VAL A 300 39.75 9.99 62.60
CA VAL A 300 39.55 11.28 63.31
C VAL A 300 39.60 11.07 64.83
N ALA A 301 38.91 10.05 65.36
CA ALA A 301 38.94 9.72 66.78
C ALA A 301 40.35 9.31 67.27
N LEU A 302 41.15 8.63 66.44
CA LEU A 302 42.54 8.28 66.72
C LEU A 302 43.47 9.52 66.70
N LYS A 303 43.20 10.50 65.84
CA LYS A 303 43.92 11.79 65.88
C LYS A 303 43.59 12.60 67.12
N GLU A 304 42.34 12.58 67.57
CA GLU A 304 41.91 13.29 68.79
C GLU A 304 42.45 12.64 70.07
N SER A 305 42.70 11.33 70.09
CA SER A 305 43.27 10.62 71.24
C SER A 305 44.79 10.80 71.43
N GLY A 306 45.46 11.47 70.47
CA GLY A 306 46.88 11.84 70.57
C GLY A 306 47.86 10.68 70.39
N GLU A 307 47.41 9.52 69.91
CA GLU A 307 48.29 8.42 69.52
C GLU A 307 48.96 8.74 68.17
N PRO A 308 50.26 8.44 67.99
CA PRO A 308 50.95 8.67 66.73
C PRO A 308 50.35 7.77 65.64
N SER A 309 49.49 8.36 64.81
CA SER A 309 48.89 7.73 63.61
C SER A 309 50.02 7.12 62.76
N SER A 310 50.15 5.80 62.85
CA SER A 310 51.26 5.04 62.26
C SER A 310 50.90 4.46 60.88
N GLY A 311 49.77 4.85 60.30
CA GLY A 311 49.31 4.32 59.03
C GLY A 311 48.54 5.38 58.27
N ASP A 312 48.95 5.61 57.03
CA ASP A 312 48.28 6.46 56.06
C ASP A 312 46.94 5.83 55.64
N GLY A 313 45.96 5.83 56.55
CA GLY A 313 44.62 5.28 56.30
C GLY A 313 43.94 5.95 55.11
N LEU A 314 44.25 7.23 54.88
CA LEU A 314 43.78 8.01 53.74
C LEU A 314 44.48 7.56 52.43
N GLY A 315 45.79 7.31 52.48
CA GLY A 315 46.53 6.75 51.34
C GLY A 315 46.13 5.32 50.98
N THR A 316 45.68 4.53 51.96
CA THR A 316 45.16 3.17 51.73
C THR A 316 43.81 3.21 51.02
N LEU A 317 42.90 4.10 51.44
CA LEU A 317 41.62 4.35 50.76
C LEU A 317 41.81 4.91 49.34
N LEU A 318 42.76 5.83 49.16
CA LEU A 318 43.08 6.37 47.83
C LEU A 318 43.69 5.31 46.91
N SER A 319 44.55 4.43 47.42
CA SER A 319 45.14 3.34 46.64
C SER A 319 44.10 2.28 46.24
N GLU A 320 43.12 2.00 47.11
CA GLU A 320 41.99 1.12 46.78
C GLU A 320 41.10 1.75 45.69
N LEU A 321 40.78 3.04 45.80
CA LEU A 321 39.98 3.77 44.81
C LEU A 321 40.65 3.77 43.42
N GLU A 322 41.97 3.95 43.37
CA GLU A 322 42.74 3.97 42.12
C GLU A 322 42.80 2.57 41.47
N SER A 323 42.90 1.51 42.28
CA SER A 323 42.90 0.12 41.79
C SER A 323 41.58 -0.30 41.15
N VAL A 324 40.44 0.14 41.71
CA VAL A 324 39.09 -0.15 41.17
C VAL A 324 38.84 0.60 39.86
N HIS A 325 39.41 1.80 39.70
CA HIS A 325 39.26 2.58 38.48
C HIS A 325 39.99 1.97 37.28
N HIS A 326 41.11 1.29 37.51
CA HIS A 326 41.88 0.63 36.45
C HIS A 326 41.29 -0.72 36.01
N GLN A 327 40.48 -1.37 36.85
CA GLN A 327 39.90 -2.68 36.55
C GLN A 327 38.59 -2.59 35.74
N LYS A 328 37.91 -1.44 35.73
CA LYS A 328 36.66 -1.21 34.98
C LYS A 328 36.86 -0.71 33.54
N SER A 329 38.08 -0.40 33.11
CA SER A 329 38.37 0.17 31.79
C SER A 329 38.72 -0.88 30.71
N PHE A 330 38.76 -2.18 31.05
CA PHE A 330 39.08 -3.26 30.11
C PHE A 330 37.93 -4.27 30.06
N ASN A 331 36.88 -3.91 29.32
CA ASN A 331 36.06 -4.81 28.51
C ASN A 331 35.04 -3.93 27.78
N GLY A 332 35.51 -3.31 26.69
CA GLY A 332 34.65 -2.67 25.69
C GLY A 332 33.88 -3.71 24.87
N GLU A 333 33.15 -4.60 25.53
CA GLU A 333 31.93 -5.14 24.93
C GLU A 333 30.93 -4.00 25.06
N GLU A 334 30.82 -3.20 23.99
CA GLU A 334 29.67 -2.33 23.77
C GLU A 334 28.45 -3.13 24.16
N SER A 335 27.82 -2.73 25.26
CA SER A 335 26.66 -3.41 25.80
C SER A 335 25.54 -3.13 24.83
N LEU A 336 25.49 -3.92 23.74
CA LEU A 336 24.44 -3.87 22.73
C LEU A 336 23.14 -3.80 23.50
N SER A 337 22.44 -2.67 23.31
CA SER A 337 21.23 -2.40 24.05
C SER A 337 20.29 -3.57 23.80
N VAL A 338 19.63 -4.09 24.84
CA VAL A 338 18.66 -5.18 24.68
C VAL A 338 17.63 -4.83 23.59
N ALA A 339 17.33 -3.53 23.42
CA ALA A 339 16.49 -3.03 22.34
C ALA A 339 17.08 -3.26 20.93
N GLU A 340 18.39 -3.12 20.75
CA GLU A 340 19.08 -3.35 19.48
C GLU A 340 19.11 -4.84 19.12
N VAL A 341 19.33 -5.71 20.12
CA VAL A 341 19.29 -7.17 19.93
C VAL A 341 17.88 -7.65 19.57
N VAL A 342 16.86 -7.12 20.24
CA VAL A 342 15.45 -7.43 19.94
C VAL A 342 15.04 -6.90 18.57
N GLN A 343 15.49 -5.70 18.19
CA GLN A 343 15.23 -5.15 16.86
C GLN A 343 15.90 -5.97 15.76
N ALA A 344 17.13 -6.43 15.99
CA ALA A 344 17.85 -7.30 15.06
C ALA A 344 17.16 -8.66 14.91
N ALA A 345 16.71 -9.27 16.01
CA ALA A 345 15.95 -10.51 15.99
C ALA A 345 14.63 -10.35 15.22
N TRP A 346 13.88 -9.27 15.48
CA TRP A 346 12.65 -8.99 14.74
C TRP A 346 12.90 -8.78 13.25
N MET A 347 13.96 -8.07 12.85
CA MET A 347 14.31 -7.91 11.45
C MET A 347 14.58 -9.24 10.75
N LEU A 348 15.30 -10.16 11.41
CA LEU A 348 15.55 -11.52 10.90
C LEU A 348 14.27 -12.34 10.78
N ASP A 349 13.36 -12.23 11.74
CA ASP A 349 12.07 -12.91 11.68
C ASP A 349 11.19 -12.38 10.53
N GLN A 350 11.19 -11.06 10.31
CA GLN A 350 10.48 -10.47 9.17
C GLN A 350 11.06 -10.90 7.84
N GLU A 351 12.38 -10.97 7.73
CA GLU A 351 13.06 -11.48 6.55
C GLU A 351 12.66 -12.93 6.27
N ALA A 352 12.69 -13.80 7.30
CA ALA A 352 12.31 -15.21 7.17
C ALA A 352 10.84 -15.39 6.76
N ILE A 353 9.92 -14.55 7.27
CA ILE A 353 8.51 -14.56 6.87
C ILE A 353 8.36 -14.18 5.39
N LEU A 354 9.05 -13.11 4.96
CA LEU A 354 8.97 -12.64 3.59
C LEU A 354 9.57 -13.65 2.60
N THR A 355 10.69 -14.30 2.94
CA THR A 355 11.27 -15.36 2.09
C THR A 355 10.35 -16.56 1.97
N LEU A 356 9.67 -16.95 3.06
CA LEU A 356 8.72 -18.06 3.01
C LEU A 356 7.47 -17.70 2.18
N GLN A 357 7.01 -16.45 2.24
CA GLN A 357 5.93 -15.95 1.39
C GLN A 357 6.33 -15.91 -0.09
N GLU A 358 7.56 -15.50 -0.39
CA GLU A 358 8.11 -15.53 -1.75
C GLU A 358 8.16 -16.96 -2.31
N GLU A 359 8.66 -17.93 -1.54
CA GLU A 359 8.68 -19.34 -1.94
C GLU A 359 7.28 -19.90 -2.22
N ILE A 360 6.29 -19.58 -1.38
CA ILE A 360 4.89 -19.99 -1.59
C ILE A 360 4.31 -19.34 -2.85
N LEU A 361 4.63 -18.07 -3.11
CA LEU A 361 4.22 -17.35 -4.31
C LEU A 361 4.85 -17.94 -5.57
N ASP A 362 6.12 -18.29 -5.53
CA ASP A 362 6.83 -18.92 -6.66
C ASP A 362 6.30 -20.34 -6.93
N GLU A 363 6.01 -21.13 -5.89
CA GLU A 363 5.33 -22.41 -6.03
C GLU A 363 3.91 -22.22 -6.60
N ALA A 364 3.20 -21.18 -6.17
CA ALA A 364 1.89 -20.82 -6.73
C ALA A 364 1.96 -20.46 -8.21
N LEU A 365 2.89 -19.60 -8.58
CA LEU A 365 3.09 -19.14 -9.96
C LEU A 365 3.50 -20.30 -10.86
N SER A 366 4.44 -21.14 -10.44
CA SER A 366 4.87 -22.31 -11.22
C SER A 366 3.74 -23.33 -11.40
N SER A 367 2.92 -23.55 -10.37
CA SER A 367 1.72 -24.40 -10.49
C SER A 367 0.69 -23.81 -11.46
N TYR A 368 0.53 -22.49 -11.48
CA TYR A 368 -0.40 -21.78 -12.36
C TYR A 368 0.08 -21.81 -13.81
N GLU A 369 1.37 -21.55 -14.06
CA GLU A 369 2.00 -21.67 -15.38
C GLU A 369 1.87 -23.09 -15.95
N SER A 370 2.02 -24.11 -15.10
CA SER A 370 1.82 -25.50 -15.48
C SER A 370 0.36 -25.80 -15.90
N GLY A 371 -0.61 -25.07 -15.35
CA GLY A 371 -2.03 -25.16 -15.69
C GLY A 371 -2.46 -24.34 -16.91
N ILE A 372 -1.77 -23.22 -17.19
CA ILE A 372 -2.04 -22.36 -18.36
C ILE A 372 -1.62 -23.05 -19.66
N SER A 373 -0.45 -23.69 -19.70
CA SER A 373 0.09 -24.29 -20.93
C SER A 373 -0.82 -25.37 -21.58
N PRO A 374 -1.51 -26.24 -20.83
CA PRO A 374 -2.55 -27.11 -21.36
C PRO A 374 -3.80 -26.35 -21.84
N LEU A 375 -4.19 -25.28 -21.14
CA LEU A 375 -5.37 -24.48 -21.45
C LEU A 375 -5.18 -23.69 -22.76
N GLU A 376 -3.99 -23.13 -23.00
CA GLU A 376 -3.64 -22.48 -24.27
C GLU A 376 -3.65 -23.46 -25.44
N ARG A 377 -3.15 -24.69 -25.24
CA ARG A 377 -3.22 -25.76 -26.24
C ARG A 377 -4.66 -26.15 -26.56
N LEU A 378 -5.51 -26.23 -25.55
CA LEU A 378 -6.93 -26.55 -25.69
C LEU A 378 -7.70 -25.40 -26.35
N HIS A 379 -7.41 -24.16 -25.98
CA HIS A 379 -7.96 -22.97 -26.65
C HIS A 379 -7.55 -22.94 -28.12
N SER A 380 -6.28 -23.22 -28.43
CA SER A 380 -5.78 -23.26 -29.80
C SER A 380 -6.49 -24.34 -30.63
N SER A 381 -6.69 -25.54 -30.06
CA SER A 381 -7.41 -26.63 -30.74
C SER A 381 -8.89 -26.33 -30.92
N LEU A 382 -9.55 -25.75 -29.92
CA LEU A 382 -10.95 -25.31 -30.01
C LEU A 382 -11.12 -24.18 -31.02
N SER A 383 -10.21 -23.20 -31.07
CA SER A 383 -10.27 -22.12 -32.07
C SER A 383 -10.08 -22.65 -33.49
N GLY A 384 -9.20 -23.65 -33.68
CA GLY A 384 -9.02 -24.33 -34.96
C GLY A 384 -10.27 -25.10 -35.37
N LEU A 385 -10.92 -25.77 -34.42
CA LEU A 385 -12.16 -26.50 -34.66
C LEU A 385 -13.33 -25.54 -34.95
N ALA A 386 -13.45 -24.44 -34.22
CA ALA A 386 -14.44 -23.39 -34.46
C ALA A 386 -14.25 -22.73 -35.84
N SER A 387 -13.00 -22.48 -36.26
CA SER A 387 -12.70 -22.02 -37.62
C SER A 387 -13.14 -23.04 -38.67
N SER A 388 -12.89 -24.33 -38.44
CA SER A 388 -13.36 -25.40 -39.33
C SER A 388 -14.89 -25.48 -39.39
N ILE A 389 -15.58 -25.29 -38.27
CA ILE A 389 -17.05 -25.26 -38.21
C ILE A 389 -17.58 -24.05 -38.97
N ASN A 390 -17.04 -22.86 -38.74
CA ASN A 390 -17.45 -21.65 -39.46
C ASN A 390 -17.22 -21.79 -40.97
N ASN A 391 -16.12 -22.43 -41.38
CA ASN A 391 -15.86 -22.69 -42.80
C ASN A 391 -16.87 -23.70 -43.38
N ALA A 392 -17.24 -24.73 -42.61
CA ALA A 392 -18.26 -25.69 -43.01
C ALA A 392 -19.65 -25.05 -43.07
N GLU A 393 -20.00 -24.20 -42.11
CA GLU A 393 -21.24 -23.43 -42.07
C GLU A 393 -21.34 -22.47 -43.25
N ALA A 394 -20.28 -21.70 -43.54
CA ALA A 394 -20.21 -20.84 -44.71
C ALA A 394 -20.34 -21.64 -46.02
N ALA A 395 -19.75 -22.83 -46.10
CA ALA A 395 -19.91 -23.70 -47.26
C ALA A 395 -21.34 -24.26 -47.39
N LEU A 396 -22.00 -24.60 -46.28
CA LEU A 396 -23.40 -25.03 -46.24
C LEU A 396 -24.36 -23.90 -46.57
N GLU A 397 -24.09 -22.68 -46.09
CA GLU A 397 -24.86 -21.47 -46.40
C GLU A 397 -24.76 -21.14 -47.89
N ALA A 398 -23.56 -21.16 -48.46
CA ALA A 398 -23.36 -21.00 -49.90
C ALA A 398 -24.11 -22.08 -50.72
N LEU A 399 -24.05 -23.35 -50.29
CA LEU A 399 -24.82 -24.43 -50.90
C LEU A 399 -26.34 -24.21 -50.78
N GLY A 400 -26.79 -23.70 -49.63
CA GLY A 400 -28.19 -23.35 -49.37
C GLY A 400 -28.67 -22.23 -50.28
N GLU A 401 -27.87 -21.18 -50.46
CA GLU A 401 -28.13 -20.10 -51.41
C GLU A 401 -28.21 -20.64 -52.84
N GLU A 402 -27.22 -21.42 -53.29
CA GLU A 402 -27.22 -22.03 -54.63
C GLU A 402 -28.45 -22.92 -54.87
N LEU A 403 -28.82 -23.75 -53.88
CA LEU A 403 -30.03 -24.59 -53.95
C LEU A 403 -31.31 -23.76 -53.98
N SER A 404 -31.36 -22.66 -53.22
CA SER A 404 -32.50 -21.74 -53.22
C SER A 404 -32.66 -21.03 -54.57
N ASP A 405 -31.54 -20.63 -55.20
CA ASP A 405 -31.53 -20.03 -56.53
C ASP A 405 -31.99 -21.02 -57.61
N ILE A 406 -31.60 -22.29 -57.51
CA ILE A 406 -32.08 -23.35 -58.40
C ILE A 406 -33.60 -23.59 -58.22
N HIS A 407 -34.11 -23.53 -56.98
CA HIS A 407 -35.52 -23.75 -56.68
C HIS A 407 -36.42 -22.57 -57.07
N LEU A 408 -35.96 -21.32 -56.88
CA LEU A 408 -36.68 -20.11 -57.30
C LEU A 408 -36.62 -19.88 -58.81
N GLY A 409 -35.53 -20.26 -59.49
CA GLY A 409 -35.42 -20.20 -60.95
C GLY A 409 -36.33 -21.17 -61.71
N GLY A 410 -36.80 -22.24 -61.06
CA GLY A 410 -37.62 -23.29 -61.69
C GLY A 410 -39.13 -23.10 -61.62
N LEU A 411 -39.64 -22.33 -60.65
CA LEU A 411 -41.09 -22.25 -60.36
C LEU A 411 -41.73 -20.88 -60.64
N GLY A 412 -40.95 -19.83 -60.89
CA GLY A 412 -41.45 -18.47 -61.17
C GLY A 412 -41.72 -18.14 -62.63
N GLY A 413 -41.43 -19.04 -63.57
CA GLY A 413 -41.41 -18.73 -65.01
C GLY A 413 -42.30 -19.63 -65.86
N ALA A 414 -43.61 -19.65 -65.61
CA ALA A 414 -44.58 -20.29 -66.51
C ALA A 414 -45.17 -19.32 -67.57
N ASP A 415 -44.89 -18.02 -67.49
CA ASP A 415 -45.48 -17.02 -68.41
C ASP A 415 -44.47 -16.25 -69.28
N ASP A 416 -43.17 -16.58 -69.25
CA ASP A 416 -42.15 -15.86 -70.04
C ASP A 416 -41.29 -16.80 -70.91
N GLU A 417 -41.96 -17.73 -71.60
CA GLU A 417 -41.35 -18.61 -72.60
C GLU A 417 -40.90 -17.89 -73.89
N MET A 418 -40.97 -16.56 -73.95
CA MET A 418 -40.66 -15.79 -75.17
C MET A 418 -39.31 -15.06 -75.17
N ASN A 419 -38.54 -15.08 -74.08
CA ASN A 419 -37.25 -14.35 -73.99
C ASN A 419 -36.04 -15.21 -73.57
N ARG A 420 -36.12 -16.53 -73.75
CA ARG A 420 -35.06 -17.50 -73.42
C ARG A 420 -33.79 -17.46 -74.30
N SER A 421 -33.54 -16.39 -75.05
CA SER A 421 -32.28 -16.20 -75.78
C SER A 421 -31.25 -15.31 -75.06
N ASN A 422 -31.56 -14.70 -73.91
CA ASN A 422 -30.64 -13.74 -73.26
C ASN A 422 -30.02 -14.21 -71.93
N LEU A 423 -30.26 -15.45 -71.49
CA LEU A 423 -29.74 -15.95 -70.21
C LEU A 423 -28.30 -16.49 -70.26
N ILE A 424 -27.49 -16.04 -71.24
CA ILE A 424 -26.08 -16.42 -71.38
C ILE A 424 -25.13 -15.31 -70.87
N ASP A 425 -25.62 -14.11 -70.57
CA ASP A 425 -24.77 -12.92 -70.36
C ASP A 425 -24.52 -12.48 -68.90
N THR A 426 -24.88 -13.27 -67.89
CA THR A 426 -24.57 -12.91 -66.48
C THR A 426 -23.07 -12.95 -66.17
N ASN A 427 -22.29 -13.76 -66.90
CA ASN A 427 -20.83 -13.80 -66.78
C ASN A 427 -20.16 -12.54 -67.33
N GLY A 428 -20.72 -11.91 -68.38
CA GLY A 428 -20.17 -10.67 -68.95
C GLY A 428 -20.27 -9.50 -67.98
N ASP A 429 -21.38 -9.41 -67.25
CA ASP A 429 -21.66 -8.33 -66.30
C ASP A 429 -20.75 -8.39 -65.04
N LEU A 430 -20.39 -9.60 -64.61
CA LEU A 430 -19.42 -9.82 -63.53
C LEU A 430 -17.98 -9.54 -63.99
N GLU A 431 -17.63 -9.96 -65.21
CA GLU A 431 -16.33 -9.71 -65.82
C GLU A 431 -16.06 -8.21 -65.96
N GLU A 432 -17.07 -7.43 -66.38
CA GLU A 432 -16.96 -5.98 -66.54
C GLU A 432 -16.84 -5.24 -65.19
N LYS A 433 -17.58 -5.68 -64.15
CA LYS A 433 -17.43 -5.16 -62.77
C LYS A 433 -16.05 -5.46 -62.19
N LEU A 434 -15.54 -6.68 -62.39
CA LEU A 434 -14.19 -7.06 -61.94
C LEU A 434 -13.10 -6.27 -62.69
N LYS A 435 -13.24 -6.07 -64.02
CA LYS A 435 -12.34 -5.19 -64.79
C LYS A 435 -12.36 -3.76 -64.27
N MET A 436 -13.52 -3.22 -63.89
CA MET A 436 -13.65 -1.88 -63.33
C MET A 436 -12.93 -1.73 -61.97
N VAL A 437 -13.09 -2.70 -61.07
CA VAL A 437 -12.46 -2.67 -59.74
C VAL A 437 -10.94 -2.86 -59.85
N LEU A 438 -10.47 -3.79 -60.69
CA LEU A 438 -9.04 -4.06 -60.88
C LEU A 438 -8.33 -2.92 -61.62
N SER A 439 -9.02 -2.23 -62.53
CA SER A 439 -8.48 -1.03 -63.20
C SER A 439 -8.49 0.21 -62.31
N GLY A 440 -9.43 0.32 -61.37
CA GLY A 440 -9.52 1.42 -60.40
C GLY A 440 -8.55 1.32 -59.21
N SER A 441 -7.98 0.14 -58.94
CA SER A 441 -7.02 -0.02 -57.83
C SER A 441 -5.65 0.59 -58.20
N THR A 442 -5.30 1.71 -57.56
CA THR A 442 -4.02 2.40 -57.73
C THR A 442 -2.84 1.70 -57.04
N VAL A 443 -3.08 0.53 -56.43
CA VAL A 443 -2.08 -0.25 -55.68
C VAL A 443 -1.33 -1.20 -56.62
N ARG A 444 -0.67 -0.63 -57.63
CA ARG A 444 0.21 -1.40 -58.54
C ARG A 444 1.67 -1.23 -58.10
N GLN A 445 2.43 -2.31 -58.10
CA GLN A 445 3.87 -2.28 -57.80
C GLN A 445 4.61 -1.42 -58.82
N VAL A 446 5.57 -0.64 -58.31
CA VAL A 446 6.55 0.09 -59.12
C VAL A 446 7.44 -0.94 -59.84
N GLY A 447 7.09 -1.33 -61.07
CA GLY A 447 7.93 -2.21 -61.89
C GLY A 447 7.23 -3.12 -62.89
N ASN A 448 5.94 -3.43 -62.71
CA ASN A 448 5.22 -4.30 -63.64
C ASN A 448 4.49 -3.47 -64.71
N ALA A 449 4.66 -3.86 -65.98
CA ALA A 449 3.99 -3.23 -67.11
C ALA A 449 2.45 -3.36 -66.96
N PRO A 450 1.66 -2.38 -67.43
CA PRO A 450 0.21 -2.43 -67.29
C PRO A 450 -0.35 -3.61 -68.06
N GLN A 451 -0.75 -4.66 -67.35
CA GLN A 451 -1.48 -5.77 -67.94
C GLN A 451 -2.86 -5.25 -68.34
N VAL A 452 -3.12 -5.25 -69.65
CA VAL A 452 -4.40 -4.86 -70.22
C VAL A 452 -5.34 -6.04 -69.99
N LEU A 453 -6.26 -5.92 -69.04
CA LEU A 453 -7.22 -6.96 -68.68
C LEU A 453 -8.25 -7.10 -69.81
N LEU A 454 -7.95 -7.93 -70.80
CA LEU A 454 -8.81 -8.13 -71.98
C LEU A 454 -9.66 -9.39 -71.85
N THR A 455 -9.10 -10.45 -71.27
CA THR A 455 -9.73 -11.78 -71.17
C THR A 455 -10.02 -12.18 -69.72
N ALA A 456 -10.98 -13.10 -69.52
CA ALA A 456 -11.29 -13.67 -68.21
C ALA A 456 -10.07 -14.36 -67.57
N ASP A 457 -9.18 -14.95 -68.37
CA ASP A 457 -7.93 -15.52 -67.89
C ASP A 457 -6.97 -14.46 -67.35
N ASP A 458 -6.94 -13.25 -67.92
CA ASP A 458 -6.14 -12.13 -67.41
C ASP A 458 -6.64 -11.67 -66.03
N ILE A 459 -7.96 -11.67 -65.81
CA ILE A 459 -8.56 -11.33 -64.51
C ILE A 459 -8.20 -12.37 -63.47
N LEU A 460 -8.31 -13.66 -63.81
CA LEU A 460 -7.94 -14.75 -62.91
C LEU A 460 -6.44 -14.75 -62.60
N ALA A 461 -5.59 -14.39 -63.57
CA ALA A 461 -4.16 -14.21 -63.34
C ALA A 461 -3.89 -13.06 -62.36
N GLU A 462 -4.50 -11.89 -62.56
CA GLU A 462 -4.33 -10.73 -61.66
C GLU A 462 -4.87 -11.01 -60.24
N LEU A 463 -5.99 -11.73 -60.11
CA LEU A 463 -6.53 -12.13 -58.81
C LEU A 463 -5.61 -13.13 -58.09
N ARG A 464 -5.00 -14.08 -58.81
CA ARG A 464 -4.00 -14.99 -58.26
C ARG A 464 -2.74 -14.25 -57.82
N ASP A 465 -2.30 -13.26 -58.60
CA ASP A 465 -1.15 -12.42 -58.26
C ASP A 465 -1.43 -11.51 -57.07
N LEU A 466 -2.63 -10.96 -56.95
CA LEU A 466 -3.08 -10.21 -55.75
C LEU A 466 -3.14 -11.10 -54.51
N LYS A 467 -3.66 -12.32 -54.63
CA LYS A 467 -3.68 -13.29 -53.53
C LYS A 467 -2.27 -13.69 -53.10
N ALA A 468 -1.39 -13.99 -54.05
CA ALA A 468 0.01 -14.29 -53.78
C ALA A 468 0.72 -13.10 -53.12
N ARG A 469 0.41 -11.87 -53.54
CA ARG A 469 0.92 -10.64 -52.91
C ARG A 469 0.43 -10.47 -51.48
N SER A 470 -0.85 -10.70 -51.21
CA SER A 470 -1.42 -10.64 -49.86
C SER A 470 -0.68 -11.59 -48.92
N ILE A 471 -0.48 -12.84 -49.37
CA ILE A 471 0.26 -13.86 -48.60
C ILE A 471 1.72 -13.43 -48.38
N ASN A 472 2.38 -12.88 -49.41
CA ASN A 472 3.75 -12.38 -49.29
C ASN A 472 3.87 -11.17 -48.35
N LEU A 473 2.86 -10.28 -48.31
CA LEU A 473 2.83 -9.16 -47.38
C LEU A 473 2.57 -9.62 -45.95
N GLU A 474 1.62 -10.53 -45.73
CA GLU A 474 1.39 -11.11 -44.40
C GLU A 474 2.61 -11.86 -43.87
N THR A 475 3.29 -12.62 -44.72
CA THR A 475 4.52 -13.32 -44.32
C THR A 475 5.67 -12.36 -44.06
N ALA A 476 5.81 -11.29 -44.86
CA ALA A 476 6.77 -10.23 -44.59
C ALA A 476 6.46 -9.45 -43.31
N GLU A 477 5.19 -9.19 -43.02
CA GLU A 477 4.73 -8.54 -41.79
C GLU A 477 5.04 -9.43 -40.58
N ARG A 478 4.69 -10.72 -40.63
CA ARG A 478 5.05 -11.69 -39.57
C ARG A 478 6.56 -11.77 -39.37
N ALA A 479 7.33 -11.85 -40.45
CA ALA A 479 8.79 -11.85 -40.36
C ALA A 479 9.35 -10.55 -39.77
N TRP A 480 8.73 -9.41 -40.09
CA TRP A 480 9.10 -8.11 -39.54
C TRP A 480 8.75 -8.00 -38.05
N THR A 481 7.58 -8.48 -37.62
CA THR A 481 7.21 -8.51 -36.20
C THR A 481 8.11 -9.45 -35.40
N ASP A 482 8.47 -10.59 -35.97
CA ASP A 482 9.37 -11.55 -35.33
C ASP A 482 10.80 -11.01 -35.23
N ASP A 483 11.30 -10.33 -36.28
CA ASP A 483 12.61 -9.64 -36.25
C ASP A 483 12.60 -8.43 -35.30
N LEU A 484 11.46 -7.74 -35.18
CA LEU A 484 11.28 -6.68 -34.18
C LEU A 484 11.41 -7.28 -32.77
N ILE A 485 10.65 -8.32 -32.44
CA ILE A 485 10.69 -8.99 -31.13
C ILE A 485 12.09 -9.57 -30.85
N TYR A 486 12.72 -10.19 -31.83
CA TYR A 486 14.07 -10.73 -31.74
C TYR A 486 15.13 -9.63 -31.55
N SER A 487 15.05 -8.54 -32.29
CA SER A 487 15.98 -7.41 -32.16
C SER A 487 15.80 -6.65 -30.84
N TYR A 488 14.58 -6.57 -30.31
CA TYR A 488 14.30 -6.03 -28.98
C TYR A 488 14.85 -6.93 -27.87
N SER A 489 14.56 -8.23 -27.90
CA SER A 489 15.06 -9.19 -26.90
C SER A 489 16.59 -9.33 -26.93
N LYS A 490 17.20 -9.38 -28.13
CA LYS A 490 18.66 -9.44 -28.29
C LYS A 490 19.37 -8.16 -27.83
N ARG A 491 18.76 -6.98 -28.00
CA ARG A 491 19.30 -5.72 -27.45
C ARG A 491 19.16 -5.64 -25.93
N GLN A 492 18.15 -6.28 -25.37
CA GLN A 492 17.92 -6.38 -23.92
C GLN A 492 19.00 -7.22 -23.21
N VAL A 493 19.56 -8.22 -23.89
CA VAL A 493 20.62 -9.10 -23.36
C VAL A 493 22.03 -8.52 -23.59
N ALA A 494 22.23 -7.74 -24.65
CA ALA A 494 23.57 -7.26 -25.04
C ALA A 494 24.04 -5.98 -24.33
N ARG A 495 23.15 -5.27 -23.63
CA ARG A 495 23.47 -4.15 -22.73
C ARG A 495 22.50 -4.23 -21.57
N ASP A 496 23.00 -4.09 -20.34
CA ASP A 496 22.21 -3.84 -19.11
C ASP A 496 21.46 -2.49 -19.18
N MET A 497 20.72 -2.27 -20.25
CA MET A 497 19.84 -1.14 -20.46
C MET A 497 18.44 -1.71 -20.30
N PRO A 498 17.92 -1.82 -19.06
CA PRO A 498 16.52 -2.10 -18.86
C PRO A 498 15.72 -1.08 -19.67
N LEU A 499 14.48 -1.41 -20.01
CA LEU A 499 13.42 -0.54 -20.58
C LEU A 499 13.27 0.85 -19.90
N HIS A 500 14.00 1.05 -18.81
CA HIS A 500 14.12 2.18 -17.91
C HIS A 500 14.31 3.55 -18.56
N PRO A 501 15.09 3.86 -19.62
CA PRO A 501 15.26 5.25 -20.06
C PRO A 501 14.02 5.84 -20.72
N ILE A 502 13.36 5.08 -21.60
CA ILE A 502 12.17 5.54 -22.32
C ILE A 502 10.97 5.55 -21.37
N LEU A 503 10.78 4.48 -20.59
CA LEU A 503 9.75 4.47 -19.55
C LEU A 503 10.00 5.53 -18.47
N LYS A 504 11.24 5.74 -18.00
CA LYS A 504 11.55 6.83 -17.06
C LYS A 504 11.30 8.20 -17.65
N LYS A 505 11.52 8.39 -18.96
CA LYS A 505 11.19 9.66 -19.62
C LYS A 505 9.67 9.84 -19.75
N ILE A 506 8.94 8.79 -20.12
CA ILE A 506 7.48 8.76 -20.17
C ILE A 506 6.86 8.98 -18.77
N TYR A 507 7.44 8.42 -17.72
CA TYR A 507 7.02 8.62 -16.34
C TYR A 507 7.48 9.98 -15.77
N ALA A 508 8.63 10.50 -16.19
CA ALA A 508 9.10 11.85 -15.81
C ALA A 508 8.24 12.95 -16.42
N ASP A 509 7.70 12.72 -17.62
CA ASP A 509 6.79 13.65 -18.30
C ASP A 509 5.30 13.38 -17.95
N SER A 510 5.02 12.38 -17.10
CA SER A 510 3.66 12.09 -16.61
C SER A 510 3.28 13.06 -15.49
N PRO A 511 2.07 13.66 -15.50
CA PRO A 511 1.68 14.68 -14.54
C PRO A 511 1.61 14.18 -13.08
N LEU A 512 1.51 12.86 -12.86
CA LEU A 512 1.55 12.24 -11.53
C LEU A 512 2.19 10.83 -11.61
N ASN A 513 3.03 10.48 -10.64
CA ASN A 513 3.70 9.16 -10.51
C ASN A 513 2.74 7.96 -10.32
N THR A 514 1.43 8.20 -10.23
CA THR A 514 0.40 7.17 -10.02
C THR A 514 -0.61 7.07 -11.15
N THR A 515 -0.50 7.89 -12.19
CA THR A 515 -1.40 7.79 -13.36
C THR A 515 -0.74 6.97 -14.48
N PRO A 516 -1.48 6.05 -15.13
CA PRO A 516 -0.95 5.27 -16.23
C PRO A 516 -0.46 6.20 -17.36
N PRO A 517 0.64 5.87 -18.05
CA PRO A 517 1.36 6.78 -18.96
C PRO A 517 0.60 7.24 -20.22
N PHE A 518 -0.68 6.85 -20.34
CA PHE A 518 -1.58 7.23 -21.43
C PHE A 518 -2.93 7.74 -20.91
N ALA A 519 -3.02 8.11 -19.64
CA ALA A 519 -4.25 8.70 -19.11
C ALA A 519 -4.54 10.02 -19.83
N TYR A 520 -5.79 10.19 -20.28
CA TYR A 520 -6.20 11.41 -20.94
C TYR A 520 -5.91 12.65 -20.06
N PRO A 521 -5.57 13.81 -20.66
CA PRO A 521 -5.37 15.07 -19.95
C PRO A 521 -6.56 15.38 -19.01
N ALA A 522 -6.31 16.07 -17.90
CA ALA A 522 -7.34 16.34 -16.89
C ALA A 522 -8.62 16.98 -17.48
N GLY A 523 -8.47 17.92 -18.43
CA GLY A 523 -9.61 18.52 -19.12
C GLY A 523 -10.41 17.56 -20.01
N LEU A 524 -9.74 16.54 -20.59
CA LEU A 524 -10.42 15.49 -21.37
C LEU A 524 -11.13 14.48 -20.45
N ARG A 525 -10.57 14.18 -19.28
CA ARG A 525 -11.25 13.36 -18.25
C ARG A 525 -12.45 14.07 -17.65
N GLU A 526 -12.34 15.38 -17.42
CA GLU A 526 -13.46 16.20 -16.97
C GLU A 526 -14.55 16.27 -18.05
N LEU A 527 -14.16 16.45 -19.31
CA LEU A 527 -15.09 16.40 -20.44
C LEU A 527 -15.76 15.02 -20.57
N GLU A 528 -15.00 13.93 -20.41
CA GLU A 528 -15.55 12.57 -20.43
C GLU A 528 -16.57 12.37 -19.30
N ALA A 529 -16.24 12.79 -18.07
CA ALA A 529 -17.16 12.73 -16.94
C ALA A 529 -18.42 13.59 -17.18
N GLN A 530 -18.28 14.77 -17.78
CA GLN A 530 -19.41 15.63 -18.16
C GLN A 530 -20.24 15.00 -19.28
N THR A 531 -19.64 14.30 -20.25
CA THR A 531 -20.39 13.60 -21.29
C THR A 531 -21.12 12.39 -20.72
N ARG A 532 -20.51 11.61 -19.82
CA ARG A 532 -21.14 10.46 -19.16
C ARG A 532 -22.35 10.89 -18.32
N THR A 533 -22.19 11.91 -17.49
CA THR A 533 -23.29 12.48 -16.69
C THR A 533 -24.41 13.02 -17.58
N LYS A 534 -24.10 13.74 -18.66
CA LYS A 534 -25.12 14.18 -19.63
C LYS A 534 -25.81 13.03 -20.35
N THR A 535 -25.09 11.98 -20.73
CA THR A 535 -25.71 10.79 -21.35
C THR A 535 -26.60 10.03 -20.36
N GLU A 536 -26.24 9.97 -19.09
CA GLU A 536 -27.07 9.38 -18.03
C GLU A 536 -28.33 10.22 -17.78
N GLU A 537 -28.20 11.55 -17.77
CA GLU A 537 -29.35 12.47 -17.69
C GLU A 537 -30.28 12.32 -18.90
N LEU A 538 -29.73 12.26 -20.11
CA LEU A 538 -30.51 12.05 -21.34
C LEU A 538 -31.20 10.69 -21.34
N ASN A 539 -30.52 9.62 -20.95
CA ASN A 539 -31.15 8.29 -20.82
C ASN A 539 -32.25 8.30 -19.76
N ARG A 540 -32.05 8.99 -18.63
CA ARG A 540 -33.09 9.13 -17.60
C ARG A 540 -34.31 9.90 -18.12
N LEU A 541 -34.09 10.98 -18.88
CA LEU A 541 -35.18 11.74 -19.51
C LEU A 541 -35.88 10.93 -20.61
N ALA A 542 -35.14 10.18 -21.41
CA ALA A 542 -35.70 9.28 -22.43
C ALA A 542 -36.58 8.20 -21.79
N ASN A 543 -36.10 7.56 -20.72
CA ASN A 543 -36.88 6.56 -19.98
C ASN A 543 -38.10 7.19 -19.32
N SER A 544 -37.98 8.39 -18.74
CA SER A 544 -39.11 9.12 -18.18
C SER A 544 -40.16 9.49 -19.24
N LEU A 545 -39.73 9.87 -20.44
CA LEU A 545 -40.61 10.17 -21.55
C LEU A 545 -41.29 8.90 -22.05
N GLU A 546 -40.56 7.79 -22.15
CA GLU A 546 -41.13 6.50 -22.52
C GLU A 546 -42.19 6.04 -21.50
N ASP A 547 -41.93 6.20 -20.21
CA ASP A 547 -42.88 5.90 -19.14
C ASP A 547 -44.10 6.83 -19.19
N GLU A 548 -43.93 8.13 -19.45
CA GLU A 548 -45.03 9.07 -19.61
C GLU A 548 -45.87 8.77 -20.86
N VAL A 549 -45.23 8.41 -21.98
CA VAL A 549 -45.91 7.95 -23.21
C VAL A 549 -46.66 6.65 -22.95
N ARG A 550 -46.04 5.70 -22.22
CA ARG A 550 -46.68 4.45 -21.86
C ARG A 550 -47.85 4.67 -20.91
N GLU A 551 -47.76 5.59 -19.95
CA GLU A 551 -48.85 5.91 -19.02
C GLU A 551 -50.00 6.65 -19.72
N THR A 552 -49.69 7.59 -20.61
CA THR A 552 -50.69 8.33 -21.40
C THR A 552 -51.39 7.41 -22.41
N LEU A 553 -50.67 6.48 -23.03
CA LEU A 553 -51.25 5.46 -23.90
C LEU A 553 -51.98 4.35 -23.12
N ALA A 554 -51.57 4.02 -21.90
CA ALA A 554 -52.26 3.02 -21.06
C ALA A 554 -53.61 3.50 -20.52
N LYS A 555 -53.84 4.82 -20.46
CA LYS A 555 -55.15 5.38 -20.08
C LYS A 555 -56.17 5.02 -21.16
N GLN A 556 -57.09 4.10 -20.81
CA GLN A 556 -58.15 3.60 -21.71
C GLN A 556 -58.98 4.71 -22.38
N SER A 557 -59.09 5.90 -21.78
CA SER A 557 -59.75 7.06 -22.37
C SER A 557 -59.04 7.59 -23.63
N HIS A 558 -57.71 7.55 -23.67
CA HIS A 558 -56.91 7.96 -24.83
C HIS A 558 -56.95 6.91 -25.93
N ILE A 559 -56.88 5.63 -25.58
CA ILE A 559 -57.08 4.53 -26.55
C ILE A 559 -58.45 4.65 -27.21
N ARG A 560 -59.53 4.87 -26.44
CA ARG A 560 -60.88 5.04 -26.99
C ARG A 560 -61.01 6.27 -27.90
N ARG A 561 -60.31 7.38 -27.58
CA ARG A 561 -60.26 8.57 -28.46
C ARG A 561 -59.45 8.32 -29.73
N LEU A 562 -58.37 7.54 -29.63
CA LEU A 562 -57.55 7.16 -30.79
C LEU A 562 -58.32 6.20 -31.70
N THR A 563 -59.01 5.20 -31.15
CA THR A 563 -59.84 4.26 -31.94
C THR A 563 -61.00 4.98 -32.60
N THR A 564 -61.71 5.87 -31.90
CA THR A 564 -62.79 6.67 -32.52
C THR A 564 -62.26 7.63 -33.59
N PHE A 565 -61.03 8.13 -33.44
CA PHE A 565 -60.40 8.94 -34.49
C PHE A 565 -60.01 8.09 -35.71
N ILE A 566 -59.45 6.89 -35.50
CA ILE A 566 -59.11 5.94 -36.58
C ILE A 566 -60.37 5.48 -37.31
N GLU A 567 -61.43 5.13 -36.59
CA GLU A 567 -62.74 4.79 -37.15
C GLU A 567 -63.28 5.96 -37.99
N LYS A 568 -63.28 7.18 -37.45
CA LYS A 568 -63.71 8.36 -38.19
C LYS A 568 -62.86 8.62 -39.45
N CYS A 569 -61.56 8.35 -39.42
CA CYS A 569 -60.68 8.49 -40.59
C CYS A 569 -60.91 7.37 -41.62
N ALA A 570 -61.24 6.16 -41.17
CA ALA A 570 -61.60 5.05 -42.04
C ALA A 570 -62.96 5.30 -42.72
N ASP A 571 -63.94 5.86 -42.00
CA ASP A 571 -65.25 6.23 -42.54
C ASP A 571 -65.10 7.29 -43.65
N ILE A 572 -64.30 8.34 -43.41
CA ILE A 572 -64.00 9.40 -44.40
C ILE A 572 -63.31 8.84 -45.66
N ARG A 573 -62.56 7.73 -45.56
CA ARG A 573 -61.94 7.05 -46.72
C ARG A 573 -62.87 6.08 -47.45
N SER A 574 -63.99 5.69 -46.85
CA SER A 574 -64.96 4.79 -47.49
C SER A 574 -66.12 5.51 -48.18
N GLU A 575 -66.31 6.79 -47.88
CA GLU A 575 -67.29 7.67 -48.54
C GLU A 575 -66.73 8.48 -49.73
N GLY A 576 -65.44 8.29 -50.08
CA GLY A 576 -64.81 8.85 -51.29
C GLY A 576 -64.36 7.75 -52.22
#